data_AF-A0A6G1RLC2-F1
#
_entry.id   AF-A0A6G1RLC2-F1
#
_cell.length_a   1.000
_cell.length_b   1.000
_cell.length_c   1.000
_cell.angle_alpha   90.00
_cell.angle_beta   90.00
_cell.angle_gamma   90.00
#
_symmetry.space_group_name_H-M   'P 1'
#
loop_
_entity.id
_entity.type
_entity.pdbx_description
1 polymer ?
#
loop_
_entity_poly.entity_id
_entity_poly.type
_entity_poly.pdbx_seq_one_letter_code
_entity_poly.pdbx_strand_id
1 'polypeptide(L)'
;HLDGDPKEVSPVFTQFVECVWQLMQQFPCTFEFNEHFLLEIHDHVYSCQFGNFLGTCHKEREELRIFEKTHSLWPFLLQKKQELRNPLYRGFTAYKELQPNTLPFSFQFWCGMYNRFDKGMHPKQRVLDHLLSCMSQKVQLEDSA
;
A
#
# COMPACT_ATOMS: atom_id res chain seq x y z
N HIS A 1 -20.42 -0.61 3.79
CA HIS A 1 -20.37 0.75 4.39
C HIS A 1 -21.66 1.17 5.08
N LEU A 2 -22.81 0.64 4.66
CA LEU A 2 -24.07 0.77 5.39
C LEU A 2 -24.17 -0.34 6.46
N ASP A 3 -25.11 -0.19 7.38
CA ASP A 3 -25.43 -1.19 8.41
C ASP A 3 -26.07 -2.42 7.73
N GLY A 4 -25.21 -3.34 7.27
CA GLY A 4 -25.57 -4.59 6.61
C GLY A 4 -25.46 -5.79 7.56
N ASP A 5 -25.68 -7.01 7.05
CA ASP A 5 -25.50 -8.22 7.87
C ASP A 5 -24.02 -8.31 8.30
N PRO A 6 -23.71 -8.36 9.61
CA PRO A 6 -22.34 -8.52 10.10
C PRO A 6 -21.63 -9.75 9.52
N LYS A 7 -22.37 -10.78 9.08
CA LYS A 7 -21.82 -11.98 8.44
C LYS A 7 -21.27 -11.74 7.05
N GLU A 8 -21.66 -10.66 6.38
CA GLU A 8 -21.15 -10.27 5.07
C GLU A 8 -19.86 -9.43 5.15
N VAL A 9 -19.46 -9.01 6.36
CA VAL A 9 -18.25 -8.22 6.58
C VAL A 9 -17.03 -9.14 6.63
N SER A 10 -16.09 -8.96 5.68
CA SER A 10 -14.84 -9.73 5.62
C SER A 10 -13.67 -8.87 5.14
N PRO A 11 -12.44 -9.06 5.69
CA PRO A 11 -11.26 -8.26 5.35
C PRO A 11 -10.59 -8.67 4.03
N VAL A 12 -11.35 -9.07 3.01
CA VAL A 12 -10.80 -9.61 1.74
C VAL A 12 -9.86 -8.61 1.06
N PHE A 13 -10.26 -7.33 1.00
CA PHE A 13 -9.41 -6.30 0.41
C PHE A 13 -8.16 -6.03 1.26
N THR A 14 -8.30 -6.00 2.59
CA THR A 14 -7.16 -5.91 3.53
C THR A 14 -6.16 -7.04 3.29
N GLN A 15 -6.62 -8.28 3.13
CA GLN A 15 -5.77 -9.44 2.84
C GLN A 15 -5.05 -9.29 1.50
N PHE A 16 -5.73 -8.81 0.46
CA PHE A 16 -5.11 -8.51 -0.83
C PHE A 16 -4.00 -7.47 -0.70
N VAL A 17 -4.27 -6.36 -0.01
CA VAL A 17 -3.30 -5.29 0.21
C VAL A 17 -2.10 -5.80 1.01
N GLU A 18 -2.31 -6.65 2.02
CA GLU A 18 -1.23 -7.31 2.77
C GLU A 18 -0.40 -8.22 1.88
N CYS A 19 -1.01 -9.03 1.01
CA CYS A 19 -0.26 -9.85 0.06
C CYS A 19 0.65 -9.01 -0.84
N VAL A 20 0.19 -7.85 -1.31
CA VAL A 20 1.04 -6.92 -2.07
C VAL A 20 2.20 -6.40 -1.21
N TRP A 21 1.95 -6.04 0.04
CA TRP A 21 3.00 -5.63 0.97
C TRP A 21 4.03 -6.74 1.23
N GLN A 22 3.61 -8.00 1.39
CA GLN A 22 4.53 -9.14 1.54
C GLN A 22 5.44 -9.28 0.31
N LEU A 23 4.89 -9.12 -0.90
CA LEU A 23 5.69 -9.11 -2.13
C LEU A 23 6.68 -7.94 -2.15
N MET A 24 6.28 -6.76 -1.68
CA MET A 24 7.21 -5.61 -1.57
C MET A 24 8.35 -5.87 -0.58
N GLN A 25 8.10 -6.61 0.51
CA GLN A 25 9.16 -7.01 1.45
C GLN A 25 10.15 -7.99 0.80
N GLN A 26 9.67 -8.94 -0.01
CA GLN A 26 10.53 -9.90 -0.71
C GLN A 26 11.23 -9.29 -1.92
N PHE A 27 10.64 -8.26 -2.55
CA PHE A 27 11.16 -7.61 -3.76
C PHE A 27 11.22 -6.08 -3.63
N PRO A 28 12.14 -5.52 -2.81
CA PRO A 28 12.15 -4.09 -2.47
C PRO A 28 12.32 -3.11 -3.65
N CYS A 29 12.81 -3.59 -4.80
CA CYS A 29 13.12 -2.75 -5.96
C CYS A 29 12.11 -2.89 -7.11
N THR A 30 11.08 -3.73 -6.98
CA THR A 30 10.20 -4.11 -8.09
C THR A 30 8.95 -3.25 -8.21
N PHE A 31 8.45 -2.70 -7.10
CA PHE A 31 7.23 -1.89 -7.11
C PHE A 31 7.57 -0.41 -7.16
N GLU A 32 6.90 0.35 -8.04
CA GLU A 32 7.07 1.81 -8.17
C GLU A 32 6.53 2.54 -6.95
N PHE A 33 5.51 2.00 -6.29
CA PHE A 33 4.89 2.57 -5.11
C PHE A 33 5.48 2.01 -3.81
N ASN A 34 5.40 2.81 -2.75
CA ASN A 34 5.88 2.44 -1.41
C ASN A 34 4.74 1.96 -0.49
N GLU A 35 5.09 1.62 0.76
CA GLU A 35 4.11 1.17 1.77
C GLU A 35 3.00 2.20 2.00
N HIS A 36 3.33 3.49 2.00
CA HIS A 36 2.37 4.57 2.23
C HIS A 36 1.25 4.59 1.17
N PHE A 37 1.55 4.24 -0.09
CA PHE A 37 0.54 4.11 -1.14
C PHE A 37 -0.52 3.05 -0.81
N LEU A 38 -0.10 1.88 -0.33
CA LEU A 38 -1.02 0.81 0.06
C LEU A 38 -1.88 1.23 1.25
N LEU A 39 -1.25 1.92 2.20
CA LEU A 39 -1.88 2.45 3.39
C LEU A 39 -2.95 3.51 3.08
N GLU A 40 -2.68 4.44 2.16
CA GLU A 40 -3.64 5.47 1.70
C GLU A 40 -4.83 4.85 0.95
N ILE A 41 -4.60 3.86 0.07
CA ILE A 41 -5.69 3.16 -0.61
C ILE A 41 -6.58 2.46 0.42
N HIS A 42 -5.96 1.76 1.39
CA HIS A 42 -6.70 1.08 2.45
C HIS A 42 -7.58 2.04 3.23
N ASP A 43 -7.05 3.19 3.67
CA ASP A 43 -7.82 4.20 4.39
C ASP A 43 -9.00 4.73 3.54
N HIS A 44 -8.79 4.95 2.25
CA HIS A 44 -9.83 5.46 1.35
C HIS A 44 -10.91 4.45 0.97
N VAL A 45 -10.66 3.14 1.12
CA VAL A 45 -11.71 2.11 1.00
C VAL A 45 -12.74 2.24 2.14
N TYR A 46 -12.31 2.59 3.35
CA TYR A 46 -13.19 2.65 4.52
C TYR A 46 -13.72 4.05 4.83
N SER A 47 -12.99 5.11 4.45
CA SER A 47 -13.40 6.50 4.72
C SER A 47 -14.62 6.98 3.92
N CYS A 48 -14.94 6.32 2.80
CA CYS A 48 -15.98 6.74 1.84
C CYS A 48 -15.78 8.15 1.24
N GLN A 49 -14.57 8.72 1.32
CA GLN A 49 -14.30 10.08 0.82
C GLN A 49 -14.44 10.17 -0.71
N PHE A 50 -14.16 9.08 -1.42
CA PHE A 50 -14.22 8.99 -2.88
C PHE A 50 -15.22 7.91 -3.32
N GLY A 51 -15.77 8.07 -4.53
CA GLY A 51 -16.79 7.15 -5.06
C GLY A 51 -16.27 5.77 -5.48
N ASN A 52 -14.95 5.60 -5.61
CA ASN A 52 -14.33 4.43 -6.25
C ASN A 52 -14.71 3.10 -5.62
N PHE A 53 -14.97 3.09 -4.31
CA PHE A 53 -15.26 1.88 -3.53
C PHE A 53 -16.69 1.85 -2.97
N LEU A 54 -17.56 2.77 -3.39
CA LEU A 54 -18.96 2.79 -2.99
C LEU A 54 -19.79 1.80 -3.83
N GLY A 55 -20.78 1.16 -3.21
CA GLY A 55 -21.63 0.17 -3.87
C GLY A 55 -20.91 -1.17 -4.12
N THR A 56 -21.71 -2.19 -4.38
CA THR A 56 -21.30 -3.59 -4.48
C THR A 56 -20.95 -4.02 -5.90
N CYS A 57 -21.49 -3.33 -6.91
CA CYS A 57 -21.27 -3.66 -8.32
C CYS A 57 -21.33 -2.42 -9.21
N HIS A 58 -20.90 -2.56 -10.47
CA HIS A 58 -20.90 -1.45 -11.44
C HIS A 58 -22.30 -0.91 -11.72
N LYS A 59 -23.28 -1.80 -11.91
CA LYS A 59 -24.67 -1.44 -12.20
C LYS A 59 -25.25 -0.50 -11.12
N GLU A 60 -25.06 -0.87 -9.85
CA GLU A 60 -25.50 -0.05 -8.70
C GLU A 60 -24.81 1.32 -8.70
N ARG A 61 -23.52 1.40 -9.05
CA ARG A 61 -22.79 2.67 -9.13
C ARG A 61 -23.31 3.59 -10.22
N GLU A 62 -23.77 3.05 -11.34
CA GLU A 62 -24.43 3.81 -12.41
C GLU A 62 -25.80 4.32 -11.97
N GLU A 63 -26.61 3.46 -11.35
CA GLU A 63 -27.94 3.83 -10.85
C GLU A 63 -27.87 4.95 -9.80
N LEU A 64 -26.88 4.89 -8.90
CA LEU A 64 -26.61 5.92 -7.89
C LEU A 64 -25.96 7.18 -8.46
N ARG A 65 -25.52 7.15 -9.72
CA ARG A 65 -24.76 8.23 -10.40
C ARG A 65 -23.49 8.60 -9.66
N ILE A 66 -22.76 7.59 -9.15
CA ILE A 66 -21.55 7.79 -8.36
C ILE A 66 -20.51 8.61 -9.13
N PHE A 67 -20.32 8.31 -10.41
CA PHE A 67 -19.31 8.98 -11.25
C PHE A 67 -19.60 10.48 -11.50
N GLU A 68 -20.86 10.91 -11.38
CA GLU A 68 -21.27 12.31 -11.56
C GLU A 68 -21.26 13.07 -10.23
N LYS A 69 -21.56 12.37 -9.12
CA LYS A 69 -21.79 12.99 -7.81
C LYS A 69 -20.57 12.96 -6.88
N THR A 70 -19.53 12.22 -7.24
CA THR A 70 -18.35 12.02 -6.39
C THR A 70 -17.05 12.21 -7.16
N HIS A 71 -15.97 12.44 -6.44
CA HIS A 71 -14.63 12.50 -7.01
C HIS A 71 -13.95 11.12 -7.02
N SER A 72 -12.99 10.97 -7.94
CA SER A 72 -12.12 9.81 -8.01
C SER A 72 -10.91 9.95 -7.08
N LEU A 73 -10.54 8.87 -6.40
CA LEU A 73 -9.34 8.74 -5.58
C LEU A 73 -8.04 8.90 -6.40
N TRP A 74 -8.03 8.41 -7.63
CA TRP A 74 -6.77 8.29 -8.38
C TRP A 74 -6.08 9.63 -8.69
N PRO A 75 -6.79 10.69 -9.13
CA PRO A 75 -6.20 12.02 -9.27
C PRO A 75 -5.62 12.56 -7.96
N PHE A 76 -6.26 12.30 -6.81
CA PHE A 76 -5.75 12.72 -5.51
C PHE A 76 -4.43 12.02 -5.16
N LEU A 77 -4.33 10.70 -5.35
CA LEU A 77 -3.07 9.97 -5.13
C LEU A 77 -1.98 10.39 -6.12
N LEU A 78 -2.34 10.72 -7.36
CA LEU A 78 -1.38 11.20 -8.37
C LEU A 78 -0.75 12.54 -7.98
N GLN A 79 -1.47 13.42 -7.28
CA GLN A 79 -0.90 14.67 -6.78
C GLN A 79 0.21 14.42 -5.75
N LYS A 80 0.09 13.35 -4.95
CA LYS A 80 1.08 12.89 -3.98
C LYS A 80 2.12 11.92 -4.54
N LYS A 81 2.20 11.75 -5.88
CA LYS A 81 3.00 10.68 -6.51
C LYS A 81 4.45 10.61 -6.01
N GLN A 82 5.10 11.75 -5.76
CA GLN A 82 6.49 11.77 -5.30
C GLN A 82 6.65 11.14 -3.91
N GLU A 83 5.75 11.44 -2.98
CA GLU A 83 5.73 10.89 -1.61
C GLU A 83 5.39 9.40 -1.59
N LEU A 84 4.57 8.96 -2.55
CA LEU A 84 4.11 7.58 -2.69
C LEU A 84 5.05 6.70 -3.52
N ARG A 85 6.13 7.27 -4.06
CA ARG A 85 7.11 6.56 -4.89
C ARG A 85 8.12 5.82 -4.02
N ASN A 86 8.45 4.61 -4.41
CA ASN A 86 9.56 3.84 -3.87
C ASN A 86 10.88 4.30 -4.51
N PRO A 87 11.84 4.84 -3.73
CA PRO A 87 13.13 5.29 -4.26
C PRO A 87 14.02 4.14 -4.76
N LEU A 88 13.75 2.90 -4.35
CA LEU A 88 14.49 1.71 -4.78
C LEU A 88 14.00 1.15 -6.12
N TYR A 89 12.93 1.71 -6.70
CA TYR A 89 12.33 1.16 -7.90
C TYR A 89 13.29 1.19 -9.10
N ARG A 90 13.58 0.02 -9.68
CA ARG A 90 14.54 -0.15 -10.79
C ARG A 90 13.92 -0.05 -12.19
N GLY A 91 12.62 0.24 -12.28
CA GLY A 91 11.92 0.36 -13.57
C GLY A 91 11.32 -0.96 -14.06
N PHE A 92 10.44 -0.84 -15.05
CA PHE A 92 9.58 -1.92 -15.53
C PHE A 92 10.34 -3.11 -16.13
N THR A 93 11.49 -2.86 -16.78
CA THR A 93 12.27 -3.88 -17.47
C THR A 93 13.21 -4.67 -16.55
N ALA A 94 13.37 -4.25 -15.29
CA ALA A 94 14.32 -4.87 -14.37
C ALA A 94 13.88 -6.26 -13.90
N TYR A 95 12.58 -6.56 -13.93
CA TYR A 95 12.01 -7.82 -13.47
C TYR A 95 10.97 -8.31 -14.47
N LYS A 96 11.07 -9.58 -14.90
CA LYS A 96 10.12 -10.19 -15.85
C LYS A 96 9.00 -10.96 -15.17
N GLU A 97 9.32 -11.65 -14.08
CA GLU A 97 8.38 -12.46 -13.30
C GLU A 97 8.87 -12.52 -11.84
N LEU A 98 7.95 -12.52 -10.89
CA LEU A 98 8.26 -12.65 -9.47
C LEU A 98 7.93 -14.06 -9.00
N GLN A 99 8.90 -14.69 -8.34
CA GLN A 99 8.76 -16.03 -7.74
C GLN A 99 8.90 -15.88 -6.22
N PRO A 100 7.79 -15.59 -5.49
CA PRO A 100 7.84 -15.35 -4.06
C PRO A 100 8.13 -16.64 -3.29
N ASN A 101 8.86 -16.51 -2.19
CA ASN A 101 9.01 -17.58 -1.21
C ASN A 101 7.77 -17.61 -0.30
N THR A 102 7.07 -18.74 -0.29
CA THR A 102 5.85 -18.96 0.50
C THR A 102 6.10 -19.78 1.76
N LEU A 103 7.37 -20.04 2.13
CA LEU A 103 7.68 -20.68 3.40
C LEU A 103 7.19 -19.80 4.56
N PRO A 104 6.60 -20.38 5.62
CA PRO A 104 6.00 -19.60 6.72
C PRO A 104 6.91 -18.53 7.34
N PHE A 105 8.22 -18.79 7.41
CA PHE A 105 9.20 -17.85 7.95
C PHE A 105 9.49 -16.65 7.04
N SER A 106 9.06 -16.68 5.78
CA SER A 106 9.22 -15.59 4.82
C SER A 106 8.13 -14.53 4.96
N PHE A 107 7.04 -14.85 5.67
CA PHE A 107 5.97 -13.90 5.97
C PHE A 107 6.34 -13.06 7.19
N GLN A 108 6.16 -11.75 7.04
CA GLN A 108 6.40 -10.79 8.11
C GLN A 108 5.06 -10.24 8.61
N PHE A 109 4.99 -9.85 9.89
CA PHE A 109 3.81 -9.16 10.39
C PHE A 109 3.83 -7.71 9.96
N TRP A 110 2.73 -7.22 9.38
CA TRP A 110 2.66 -5.84 8.89
C TRP A 110 2.34 -4.84 10.01
N CYS A 111 3.36 -4.46 10.78
CA CYS A 111 3.21 -3.48 11.86
C CYS A 111 2.64 -2.14 11.37
N GLY A 112 3.05 -1.66 10.19
CA GLY A 112 2.60 -0.40 9.63
C GLY A 112 1.10 -0.35 9.26
N MET A 113 0.42 -1.49 9.22
CA MET A 113 -1.03 -1.57 9.04
C MET A 113 -1.74 -1.83 10.37
N TYR A 114 -1.35 -2.88 11.07
CA TYR A 114 -2.07 -3.37 12.24
C TYR A 114 -1.72 -2.64 13.55
N ASN A 115 -0.56 -1.99 13.61
CA ASN A 115 -0.09 -1.27 14.80
C ASN A 115 0.02 0.24 14.58
N ARG A 116 -0.65 0.82 13.56
CA ARG A 116 -0.58 2.27 13.29
C ARG A 116 -0.90 3.16 14.49
N PHE A 117 -1.79 2.70 15.37
CA PHE A 117 -2.25 3.43 16.54
C PHE A 117 -1.61 2.95 17.85
N ASP A 118 -0.74 1.93 17.76
CA ASP A 118 0.00 1.42 18.91
C ASP A 118 1.23 2.31 19.14
N LYS A 119 1.36 2.84 20.36
CA LYS A 119 2.46 3.72 20.77
C LYS A 119 3.65 2.94 21.35
N GLY A 120 3.61 1.61 21.37
CA GLY A 120 4.68 0.76 21.86
C GLY A 120 5.87 0.61 20.91
N MET A 121 7.10 0.52 21.45
CA MET A 121 8.31 0.21 20.68
C MET A 121 8.32 -1.27 20.27
N HIS A 122 8.37 -1.56 18.95
CA HIS A 122 8.53 -2.92 18.45
C HIS A 122 9.96 -3.20 17.96
N PRO A 123 10.57 -4.32 18.38
CA PRO A 123 11.89 -4.74 17.93
C PRO A 123 11.75 -5.54 16.63
N LYS A 124 12.13 -4.93 15.50
CA LYS A 124 12.65 -5.55 14.27
C LYS A 124 12.85 -4.43 13.26
N GLN A 125 14.10 -3.96 13.15
CA GLN A 125 14.49 -3.04 12.09
C GLN A 125 14.21 -3.72 10.74
N ARG A 126 13.41 -3.06 9.90
CA ARG A 126 12.97 -3.59 8.61
C ARG A 126 14.15 -3.58 7.65
N VAL A 127 14.23 -4.57 6.75
CA VAL A 127 15.24 -4.60 5.68
C VAL A 127 15.12 -3.35 4.81
N LEU A 128 13.90 -2.92 4.49
CA LEU A 128 13.66 -1.69 3.73
C LEU A 128 14.17 -0.45 4.48
N ASP A 129 13.86 -0.31 5.77
CA ASP A 129 14.33 0.81 6.58
C ASP A 129 15.86 0.85 6.67
N HIS A 130 16.48 -0.34 6.80
CA HIS A 130 17.93 -0.47 6.80
C HIS A 130 18.53 -0.06 5.44
N LEU A 131 17.94 -0.51 4.33
CA LEU A 131 18.37 -0.13 2.97
C LEU A 131 18.20 1.36 2.71
N LEU A 132 17.07 1.95 3.11
CA LEU A 132 16.80 3.39 3.00
C LEU A 132 17.80 4.21 3.83
N SER A 133 18.13 3.75 5.04
CA SER A 133 19.16 4.35 5.88
C SER A 133 20.53 4.31 5.21
N CYS A 134 20.95 3.16 4.68
CA CYS A 134 22.21 3.01 3.95
C CYS A 134 22.27 3.90 2.70
N MET A 135 21.16 4.05 1.96
CA MET A 135 21.09 4.96 0.82
C MET A 135 21.21 6.42 1.23
N SER A 136 20.51 6.83 2.28
CA SER A 136 20.58 8.19 2.81
C SER A 136 22.00 8.56 3.23
N GLN A 137 22.69 7.64 3.92
CA GLN A 137 24.10 7.80 4.27
C GLN A 137 25.01 7.90 3.04
N LYS A 138 24.76 7.10 2.00
CA LYS A 138 25.53 7.16 0.76
C LYS A 138 25.37 8.51 0.04
N VAL A 139 24.15 9.02 -0.07
CA VAL A 139 23.87 10.34 -0.69
C VAL A 139 24.60 11.45 0.07
N GLN A 140 24.55 11.43 1.41
CA GLN A 140 25.26 12.42 2.23
C GLN A 140 26.78 12.40 2.04
N LEU A 141 27.36 11.21 1.85
CA LEU A 141 28.80 11.06 1.60
C LEU A 141 29.20 11.55 0.20
N GLU A 142 28.33 11.37 -0.80
CA GLU A 142 28.55 11.85 -2.16
C GLU A 142 28.40 13.38 -2.27
N ASP A 143 27.50 14.00 -1.51
CA ASP A 143 27.33 15.47 -1.46
C ASP A 143 28.43 16.19 -0.66
N SER A 144 29.19 15.46 0.17
CA SER A 144 30.26 16.01 1.03
C SER A 144 31.67 15.90 0.41
N ALA A 145 31.79 15.37 -0.81
CA ALA A 145 33.04 15.14 -1.53
C ALA A 145 33.20 16.13 -2.70
#